data_AF-A0AAU6ARQ1-F1
#
_entry.id   AF-A0AAU6ARQ1-F1
#
_cell.length_a   1.000
_cell.length_b   1.000
_cell.length_c   1.000
_cell.angle_alpha   90.00
_cell.angle_beta   90.00
_cell.angle_gamma   90.00
#
_symmetry.space_group_name_H-M   'P 1'
#
loop_
_entity.id
_entity.type
_entity.pdbx_description
1 polymer ?
#
loop_
_entity_poly.entity_id
_entity_poly.type
_entity_poly.pdbx_seq_one_letter_code
_entity_poly.pdbx_strand_id
1 'polypeptide(L)'
;MFDTTTQSLQELLDDTNNAVGGILACLEWAEDEIQAAMRRHPDAEDTLWHSNILLCPTDHLRLTTEWVFRSHCRELLERVASGDDTRPATDAEICCATLVIATRIPIRSAAFGMQMRLWHRAFPGKEVMQADKIAHYEALFGNEMLDLEREARAKLAVQNRSLGAVTCAGVHHGVKVDCTYALLPTVGRSDTATQTG
;
A
#
# COMPACT_ATOMS: atom_id res chain seq x y z
N MET A 1 -18.36 -23.84 -33.50
CA MET A 1 -19.36 -24.26 -32.49
C MET A 1 -19.03 -23.49 -31.24
N PHE A 2 -19.83 -22.46 -30.96
CA PHE A 2 -19.61 -21.54 -29.86
C PHE A 2 -19.93 -22.24 -28.54
N ASP A 3 -19.00 -22.24 -27.59
CA ASP A 3 -19.33 -22.50 -26.19
C ASP A 3 -18.44 -21.64 -25.30
N THR A 4 -18.91 -20.41 -25.07
CA THR A 4 -18.27 -19.43 -24.20
C THR A 4 -19.35 -18.57 -23.57
N THR A 5 -20.33 -19.18 -22.89
CA THR A 5 -21.19 -18.44 -21.94
C THR A 5 -22.07 -19.38 -21.11
N THR A 6 -21.50 -20.05 -20.12
CA THR A 6 -22.25 -20.40 -18.90
C THR A 6 -21.26 -20.53 -17.74
N GLN A 7 -20.75 -19.41 -17.25
CA GLN A 7 -20.18 -19.39 -15.90
C GLN A 7 -21.37 -19.63 -14.95
N SER A 8 -21.32 -20.67 -14.12
CA SER A 8 -22.46 -20.98 -13.26
C SER A 8 -22.65 -19.86 -12.22
N LEU A 9 -23.90 -19.55 -11.86
CA LEU A 9 -24.19 -18.55 -10.83
C LEU A 9 -23.49 -18.87 -9.49
N GLN A 10 -23.27 -20.17 -9.21
CA GLN A 10 -22.55 -20.65 -8.04
C GLN A 10 -21.07 -20.22 -8.07
N GLU A 11 -20.38 -20.45 -9.19
CA GLU A 11 -18.98 -20.02 -9.38
C GLU A 11 -18.85 -18.50 -9.31
N LEU A 12 -19.81 -17.75 -9.89
CA LEU A 12 -19.83 -16.30 -9.79
C LEU A 12 -20.00 -15.81 -8.34
N LEU A 13 -20.86 -16.47 -7.56
CA LEU A 13 -21.06 -16.14 -6.14
C LEU A 13 -19.84 -16.51 -5.30
N ASP A 14 -19.21 -17.66 -5.56
CA ASP A 14 -18.01 -18.10 -4.85
C ASP A 14 -16.82 -17.18 -5.17
N ASP A 15 -16.63 -16.81 -6.44
CA ASP A 15 -15.61 -15.84 -6.87
C ASP A 15 -15.84 -14.47 -6.23
N THR A 16 -17.10 -14.01 -6.19
CA THR A 16 -17.47 -12.74 -5.55
C THR A 16 -17.22 -12.79 -4.04
N ASN A 17 -17.62 -13.86 -3.37
CA ASN A 17 -17.40 -14.02 -1.92
C ASN A 17 -15.91 -14.10 -1.58
N ASN A 18 -15.11 -14.79 -2.38
CA ASN A 18 -13.65 -14.88 -2.18
C ASN A 18 -12.96 -13.54 -2.41
N ALA A 19 -13.35 -12.81 -3.46
CA ALA A 19 -12.81 -11.47 -3.74
C ALA A 19 -13.18 -10.47 -2.64
N VAL A 20 -14.45 -10.45 -2.22
CA VAL A 20 -14.93 -9.55 -1.15
C VAL A 20 -14.31 -9.93 0.20
N GLY A 21 -14.24 -11.22 0.53
CA GLY A 21 -13.61 -11.70 1.77
C GLY A 21 -12.13 -11.31 1.87
N GLY A 22 -11.39 -11.41 0.77
CA GLY A 22 -10.00 -10.96 0.71
C GLY A 22 -9.83 -9.45 0.92
N ILE A 23 -10.73 -8.64 0.36
CA ILE A 23 -10.71 -7.17 0.53
C ILE A 23 -11.06 -6.78 1.97
N LEU A 24 -12.06 -7.42 2.57
CA LEU A 24 -12.46 -7.14 3.95
C LEU A 24 -11.34 -7.46 4.95
N ALA A 25 -10.64 -8.59 4.76
CA ALA A 25 -9.46 -8.92 5.58
C ALA A 25 -8.34 -7.88 5.44
N CYS A 26 -8.14 -7.33 4.23
CA CYS A 26 -7.16 -6.26 4.01
C CYS A 26 -7.51 -4.98 4.78
N LEU A 27 -8.80 -4.66 4.98
CA LEU A 27 -9.18 -3.48 5.78
C LEU A 27 -8.75 -3.63 7.24
N GLU A 28 -8.98 -4.80 7.83
CA GLU A 28 -8.56 -5.08 9.23
C GLU A 28 -7.03 -5.00 9.36
N TRP A 29 -6.30 -5.62 8.42
CA TRP A 29 -4.84 -5.57 8.43
C TRP A 29 -4.27 -4.17 8.19
N ALA A 30 -4.93 -3.36 7.36
CA ALA A 30 -4.55 -1.98 7.11
C ALA A 30 -4.70 -1.13 8.36
N GLU A 31 -5.81 -1.30 9.10
CA GLU A 31 -6.04 -0.60 10.36
C GLU A 31 -4.97 -0.96 11.40
N ASP A 32 -4.66 -2.25 11.55
CA ASP A 32 -3.58 -2.72 12.43
C ASP A 32 -2.23 -2.07 12.09
N GLU A 33 -1.87 -1.99 10.81
CA GLU A 33 -0.61 -1.39 10.37
C GLU A 33 -0.61 0.14 10.54
N ILE A 34 -1.75 0.83 10.36
CA ILE A 34 -1.90 2.25 10.69
C ILE A 34 -1.63 2.47 12.19
N GLN A 35 -2.27 1.69 13.06
CA GLN A 35 -2.05 1.79 14.50
C GLN A 35 -0.59 1.49 14.87
N ALA A 36 0.04 0.51 14.22
CA ALA A 36 1.45 0.21 14.41
C ALA A 36 2.36 1.34 13.92
N ALA A 37 2.04 1.99 12.80
CA ALA A 37 2.78 3.12 12.27
C ALA A 37 2.66 4.35 13.17
N MET A 38 1.46 4.69 13.65
CA MET A 38 1.22 5.79 14.60
C MET A 38 2.07 5.62 15.88
N ARG A 39 2.19 4.40 16.40
CA ARG A 39 3.06 4.12 17.55
C ARG A 39 4.55 4.32 17.26
N ARG A 40 4.99 4.10 16.02
CA ARG A 40 6.39 4.26 15.60
C ARG A 40 6.72 5.71 15.23
N HIS A 41 5.71 6.45 14.76
CA HIS A 41 5.82 7.81 14.23
C HIS A 41 4.75 8.72 14.84
N PRO A 42 4.84 9.04 16.15
CA PRO A 42 3.84 9.85 16.84
C PRO A 42 3.71 11.26 16.23
N ASP A 43 4.79 11.81 15.68
CA ASP A 43 4.77 13.14 15.05
C ASP A 43 3.97 13.19 13.74
N ALA A 44 3.68 12.03 13.14
CA ALA A 44 2.89 11.89 11.92
C ALA A 44 1.52 11.22 12.19
N GLU A 45 1.12 11.09 13.46
CA GLU A 45 -0.06 10.33 13.89
C GLU A 45 -1.34 10.72 13.12
N ASP A 46 -1.62 12.02 13.02
CA ASP A 46 -2.78 12.54 12.30
C ASP A 46 -2.75 12.17 10.82
N THR A 47 -1.60 12.32 10.16
CA THR A 47 -1.48 12.01 8.72
C THR A 47 -1.63 10.51 8.48
N LEU A 48 -1.02 9.69 9.34
CA LEU A 48 -1.10 8.22 9.27
C LEU A 48 -2.52 7.72 9.48
N TRP A 49 -3.25 8.32 10.43
CA TRP A 49 -4.66 8.03 10.66
C TRP A 49 -5.51 8.20 9.39
N HIS A 50 -5.25 9.25 8.61
CA HIS A 50 -5.99 9.53 7.39
C HIS A 50 -5.50 8.75 6.15
N SER A 51 -4.49 7.90 6.29
CA SER A 51 -3.81 7.25 5.16
C SER A 51 -4.47 5.98 4.61
N ASN A 52 -5.64 5.57 5.12
CA ASN A 52 -6.30 4.34 4.70
C ASN A 52 -6.54 4.24 3.18
N ILE A 53 -6.83 5.37 2.52
CA ILE A 53 -7.05 5.42 1.06
C ILE A 53 -5.81 5.01 0.25
N LEU A 54 -4.62 5.11 0.84
CA LEU A 54 -3.36 4.76 0.18
C LEU A 54 -3.11 3.25 0.18
N LEU A 55 -3.70 2.53 1.13
CA LEU A 55 -3.38 1.14 1.44
C LEU A 55 -4.18 0.13 0.61
N CYS A 56 -5.05 0.61 -0.29
CA CYS A 56 -5.82 -0.27 -1.16
C CYS A 56 -4.86 -1.15 -1.99
N PRO A 57 -5.04 -2.49 -1.97
CA PRO A 57 -4.21 -3.38 -2.76
C PRO A 57 -4.39 -3.06 -4.25
N THR A 58 -3.29 -3.08 -5.00
CA THR A 58 -3.37 -3.03 -6.47
C THR A 58 -3.82 -4.36 -7.04
N ASP A 59 -4.26 -4.38 -8.30
CA ASP A 59 -4.85 -5.54 -9.01
C ASP A 59 -3.96 -6.80 -9.12
N HIS A 60 -2.83 -6.85 -8.43
CA HIS A 60 -2.03 -8.04 -8.28
C HIS A 60 -2.66 -8.95 -7.22
N LEU A 61 -3.42 -9.96 -7.67
CA LEU A 61 -4.11 -11.00 -6.87
C LEU A 61 -3.30 -11.62 -5.70
N ARG A 62 -1.97 -11.48 -5.69
CA ARG A 62 -1.07 -11.97 -4.63
C ARG A 62 -0.90 -10.99 -3.45
N LEU A 63 -1.31 -9.74 -3.60
CA LEU A 63 -1.28 -8.74 -2.54
C LEU A 63 -2.34 -8.97 -1.46
N THR A 64 -3.26 -9.93 -1.64
CA THR A 64 -4.27 -10.29 -0.62
C THR A 64 -3.78 -11.36 0.36
N THR A 65 -2.53 -11.83 0.22
CA THR A 65 -1.88 -12.66 1.26
C THR A 65 -1.43 -11.76 2.40
N GLU A 66 -1.88 -12.02 3.64
CA GLU A 66 -1.70 -11.12 4.80
C GLU A 66 -0.30 -10.53 4.94
N TRP A 67 0.74 -11.35 5.02
CA TRP A 67 2.11 -10.85 5.25
C TRP A 67 2.67 -10.05 4.06
N VAL A 68 2.17 -10.31 2.84
CA VAL A 68 2.51 -9.53 1.65
C VAL A 68 1.81 -8.18 1.71
N PHE A 69 0.51 -8.18 2.04
CA PHE A 69 -0.29 -6.98 2.20
C PHE A 69 0.27 -6.06 3.29
N ARG A 70 0.56 -6.62 4.47
CA ARG A 70 1.12 -5.86 5.59
C ARG A 70 2.47 -5.24 5.26
N SER A 71 3.32 -5.93 4.48
CA SER A 71 4.57 -5.38 3.97
C SER A 71 4.33 -4.16 3.05
N HIS A 72 3.39 -4.30 2.11
CA HIS A 72 2.95 -3.20 1.25
C HIS A 72 2.45 -1.99 2.07
N CYS A 73 1.56 -2.21 3.04
CA CYS A 73 1.05 -1.15 3.90
C CYS A 73 2.17 -0.46 4.68
N ARG A 74 3.07 -1.25 5.29
CA ARG A 74 4.16 -0.72 6.08
C ARG A 74 5.07 0.20 5.27
N GLU A 75 5.46 -0.22 4.06
CA GLU A 75 6.29 0.61 3.18
C GLU A 75 5.59 1.92 2.83
N LEU A 76 4.28 1.91 2.52
CA LEU A 76 3.53 3.14 2.26
C LEU A 76 3.42 4.04 3.48
N LEU A 77 3.18 3.48 4.66
CA LEU A 77 3.08 4.24 5.91
C LEU A 77 4.44 4.84 6.33
N GLU A 78 5.57 4.16 6.08
CA GLU A 78 6.90 4.77 6.25
C GLU A 78 7.09 5.98 5.35
N ARG A 79 6.65 5.88 4.10
CA ARG A 79 6.72 7.00 3.15
C ARG A 79 5.85 8.16 3.61
N VAL A 80 4.63 7.89 4.08
CA VAL A 80 3.76 8.93 4.66
C VAL A 80 4.45 9.62 5.84
N ALA A 81 4.97 8.85 6.80
CA ALA A 81 5.64 9.40 7.97
C ALA A 81 6.87 10.24 7.62
N SER A 82 7.56 9.89 6.53
CA SER A 82 8.75 10.59 6.03
C SER A 82 8.44 11.75 5.08
N GLY A 83 7.18 11.90 4.65
CA GLY A 83 6.78 12.88 3.63
C GLY A 83 7.20 12.51 2.20
N ASP A 84 7.52 11.23 1.95
CA ASP A 84 7.94 10.71 0.65
C ASP A 84 6.76 10.47 -0.31
N ASP A 85 7.06 10.38 -1.61
CA ASP A 85 6.08 10.07 -2.63
C ASP A 85 5.52 8.64 -2.49
N THR A 86 4.20 8.53 -2.33
CA THR A 86 3.50 7.25 -2.20
C THR A 86 3.17 6.60 -3.54
N ARG A 87 3.28 7.31 -4.67
CA ARG A 87 2.90 6.80 -6.00
C ARG A 87 3.78 5.66 -6.53
N PRO A 88 5.12 5.68 -6.38
CA PRO A 88 5.98 4.60 -6.89
C PRO A 88 5.58 3.26 -6.28
N ALA A 89 5.68 2.17 -7.06
CA ALA A 89 5.35 0.85 -6.52
C ALA A 89 6.21 0.51 -5.29
N THR A 90 5.60 -0.21 -4.36
CA THR A 90 6.27 -0.84 -3.21
C THR A 90 7.09 -2.04 -3.66
N ASP A 91 8.01 -2.50 -2.83
CA ASP A 91 8.79 -3.70 -3.08
C ASP A 91 7.89 -4.93 -3.20
N ALA A 92 6.88 -5.03 -2.33
CA ALA A 92 5.90 -6.11 -2.35
C ALA A 92 5.17 -6.17 -3.71
N GLU A 93 4.75 -5.01 -4.24
CA GLU A 93 4.12 -4.91 -5.56
C GLU A 93 5.05 -5.38 -6.68
N ILE A 94 6.31 -4.94 -6.66
CA ILE A 94 7.30 -5.36 -7.68
C ILE A 94 7.57 -6.87 -7.57
N CYS A 95 7.70 -7.41 -6.36
CA CYS A 95 7.86 -8.85 -6.15
C CYS A 95 6.67 -9.64 -6.71
N CYS A 96 5.44 -9.20 -6.45
CA CYS A 96 4.23 -9.83 -6.99
C CYS A 96 4.18 -9.76 -8.52
N ALA A 97 4.42 -8.59 -9.11
CA ALA A 97 4.43 -8.40 -10.57
C ALA A 97 5.50 -9.27 -11.24
N THR A 98 6.71 -9.28 -10.67
CA THR A 98 7.85 -10.06 -11.17
C THR A 98 7.57 -11.56 -11.08
N LEU A 99 6.93 -12.03 -10.01
CA LEU A 99 6.50 -13.43 -9.90
C LEU A 99 5.47 -13.84 -10.94
N VAL A 100 4.54 -12.95 -11.30
CA VAL A 100 3.59 -13.20 -12.42
C VAL A 100 4.35 -13.36 -13.73
N ILE A 101 5.33 -12.49 -14.00
CA ILE A 101 6.18 -12.58 -15.20
C ILE A 101 6.97 -13.89 -15.22
N ALA A 102 7.53 -14.30 -14.07
CA ALA A 102 8.31 -15.53 -13.92
C ALA A 102 7.54 -16.81 -14.28
N THR A 103 6.21 -16.79 -14.22
CA THR A 103 5.37 -17.94 -14.65
C THR A 103 5.37 -18.15 -16.16
N ARG A 104 5.77 -17.13 -16.93
CA ARG A 104 5.73 -17.14 -18.39
C ARG A 104 7.13 -17.18 -19.00
N ILE A 105 8.08 -16.47 -18.38
CA ILE A 105 9.46 -16.40 -18.86
C ILE A 105 10.46 -16.51 -17.69
N PRO A 106 11.58 -17.23 -17.84
CA PRO A 106 12.60 -17.28 -16.80
C PRO A 106 13.24 -15.91 -16.57
N ILE A 107 13.32 -15.51 -15.31
CA ILE A 107 14.00 -14.28 -14.87
C ILE A 107 15.45 -14.62 -14.53
N ARG A 108 16.42 -13.88 -15.08
CA ARG A 108 17.86 -14.17 -14.98
C ARG A 108 18.67 -12.90 -14.71
N SER A 109 19.94 -13.08 -14.35
CA SER A 109 20.95 -12.01 -14.23
C SER A 109 20.48 -10.84 -13.34
N ALA A 110 20.60 -9.60 -13.80
CA ALA A 110 20.23 -8.40 -13.06
C ALA A 110 18.78 -8.42 -12.55
N ALA A 111 17.81 -8.86 -13.36
CA ALA A 111 16.41 -8.90 -12.95
C ALA A 111 16.17 -9.90 -11.80
N PHE A 112 16.89 -11.02 -11.79
CA PHE A 112 16.83 -11.99 -10.69
C PHE A 112 17.48 -11.43 -9.42
N GLY A 113 18.67 -10.81 -9.54
CA GLY A 113 19.33 -10.14 -8.43
C GLY A 113 18.46 -9.04 -7.80
N MET A 114 17.86 -8.20 -8.64
CA MET A 114 16.91 -7.17 -8.21
C MET A 114 15.73 -7.80 -7.46
N GLN A 115 15.11 -8.83 -8.01
CA GLN A 115 13.97 -9.50 -7.37
C GLN A 115 14.32 -10.04 -5.97
N MET A 116 15.48 -10.69 -5.82
CA MET A 116 15.91 -11.24 -4.53
C MET A 116 16.23 -10.13 -3.51
N ARG A 117 16.81 -9.01 -3.95
CA ARG A 117 17.05 -7.84 -3.10
C ARG A 117 15.74 -7.23 -2.60
N LEU A 118 14.79 -6.99 -3.51
CA LEU A 118 13.47 -6.47 -3.17
C LEU A 118 12.72 -7.41 -2.22
N TRP A 119 12.80 -8.72 -2.46
CA TRP A 119 12.21 -9.72 -1.57
C TRP A 119 12.75 -9.63 -0.15
N HIS A 120 14.08 -9.50 -0.01
CA HIS A 120 14.74 -9.41 1.28
C HIS A 120 14.38 -8.13 2.05
N ARG A 121 14.14 -7.03 1.34
CA ARG A 121 13.70 -5.76 1.94
C ARG A 121 12.22 -5.76 2.29
N ALA A 122 11.37 -6.30 1.42
CA ALA A 122 9.94 -6.39 1.62
C ALA A 122 9.57 -7.37 2.75
N PHE A 123 10.28 -8.49 2.87
CA PHE A 123 9.83 -9.62 3.70
C PHE A 123 10.90 -10.12 4.68
N PRO A 124 11.31 -9.31 5.67
CA PRO A 124 12.23 -9.73 6.72
C PRO A 124 11.75 -11.02 7.42
N GLY A 125 12.65 -11.99 7.60
CA GLY A 125 12.35 -13.30 8.19
C GLY A 125 11.71 -14.31 7.23
N LYS A 126 11.61 -13.98 5.93
CA LYS A 126 11.13 -14.87 4.86
C LYS A 126 12.14 -15.00 3.72
N GLU A 127 13.42 -14.95 4.05
CA GLU A 127 14.51 -14.98 3.09
C GLU A 127 14.52 -16.30 2.32
N VAL A 128 14.50 -16.23 0.98
CA VAL A 128 14.63 -17.38 0.08
C VAL A 128 16.04 -17.53 -0.49
N MET A 129 16.90 -16.53 -0.25
CA MET A 129 18.28 -16.48 -0.70
C MET A 129 19.15 -15.84 0.39
N GLN A 130 20.36 -16.37 0.56
CA GLN A 130 21.34 -15.87 1.52
C GLN A 130 21.88 -14.50 1.07
N ALA A 131 22.16 -13.61 2.02
CA ALA A 131 22.59 -12.24 1.75
C ALA A 131 23.91 -12.14 0.98
N ASP A 132 24.85 -13.07 1.19
CA ASP A 132 26.12 -13.15 0.46
C ASP A 132 25.92 -13.41 -1.04
N LYS A 133 24.92 -14.24 -1.39
CA LYS A 133 24.55 -14.48 -2.79
C LYS A 133 23.93 -13.25 -3.42
N ILE A 134 23.09 -12.51 -2.69
CA ILE A 134 22.54 -11.23 -3.17
C ILE A 134 23.68 -10.24 -3.43
N ALA A 135 24.63 -10.13 -2.50
CA ALA A 135 25.81 -9.27 -2.65
C ALA A 135 26.66 -9.64 -3.87
N HIS A 136 26.74 -10.93 -4.22
CA HIS A 136 27.40 -11.37 -5.45
C HIS A 136 26.70 -10.84 -6.73
N TYR A 137 25.36 -10.89 -6.78
CA TYR A 137 24.61 -10.28 -7.88
C TYR A 137 24.80 -8.77 -7.94
N GLU A 138 24.81 -8.08 -6.78
CA GLU A 138 25.06 -6.64 -6.72
C GLU A 138 26.45 -6.26 -7.24
N ALA A 139 27.47 -7.06 -6.92
CA ALA A 139 28.83 -6.84 -7.42
C ALA A 139 28.93 -6.98 -8.95
N LEU A 140 28.12 -7.87 -9.55
CA LEU A 140 28.14 -8.11 -11.00
C LEU A 140 27.21 -7.17 -11.78
N PHE A 141 26.04 -6.85 -11.23
CA PHE A 141 24.93 -6.23 -11.97
C PHE A 141 24.34 -5.00 -11.26
N GLY A 142 25.00 -4.44 -10.24
CA GLY A 142 24.42 -3.44 -9.34
C GLY A 142 23.77 -2.24 -10.06
N ASN A 143 24.42 -1.68 -11.08
CA ASN A 143 23.86 -0.57 -11.86
C ASN A 143 22.59 -0.98 -12.63
N GLU A 144 22.63 -2.12 -13.34
CA GLU A 144 21.48 -2.66 -14.07
C GLU A 144 20.33 -2.99 -13.12
N MET A 145 20.62 -3.54 -11.93
CA MET A 145 19.63 -3.81 -10.88
C MET A 145 18.93 -2.53 -10.40
N LEU A 146 19.69 -1.45 -10.19
CA LEU A 146 19.14 -0.16 -9.79
C LEU A 146 18.30 0.48 -10.90
N ASP A 147 18.73 0.35 -12.15
CA ASP A 147 17.99 0.84 -13.31
C ASP A 147 16.66 0.11 -13.48
N LEU A 148 16.69 -1.22 -13.39
CA LEU A 148 15.48 -2.04 -13.43
C LEU A 148 14.53 -1.75 -12.27
N GLU A 149 15.04 -1.54 -11.06
CA GLU A 149 14.21 -1.18 -9.90
C GLU A 149 13.52 0.17 -10.12
N ARG A 150 14.27 1.18 -10.58
CA ARG A 150 13.74 2.51 -10.88
C ARG A 150 12.67 2.43 -11.97
N GLU A 151 12.92 1.67 -13.03
CA GLU A 151 11.96 1.46 -14.11
C GLU A 151 10.70 0.73 -13.62
N ALA A 152 10.86 -0.33 -12.82
CA ALA A 152 9.73 -1.08 -12.27
C ALA A 152 8.86 -0.20 -11.36
N ARG A 153 9.48 0.57 -10.45
CA ARG A 153 8.78 1.53 -9.59
C ARG A 153 7.98 2.55 -10.38
N ALA A 154 8.55 3.08 -11.46
CA ALA A 154 7.90 4.07 -12.31
C ALA A 154 6.76 3.45 -13.14
N LYS A 155 6.96 2.27 -13.74
CA LYS A 155 5.95 1.59 -14.57
C LYS A 155 4.76 1.07 -13.78
N LEU A 156 5.00 0.64 -12.54
CA LEU A 156 3.96 0.14 -11.63
C LEU A 156 3.41 1.24 -10.71
N ALA A 157 3.80 2.51 -10.93
CA ALA A 157 3.35 3.60 -10.10
C ALA A 157 1.83 3.81 -10.21
N VAL A 158 1.18 3.98 -9.06
CA VAL A 158 -0.25 4.31 -8.98
C VAL A 158 -0.40 5.81 -8.88
N GLN A 159 -0.76 6.44 -10.00
CA GLN A 159 -0.71 7.90 -10.16
C GLN A 159 -1.61 8.67 -9.17
N ASN A 160 -2.70 8.06 -8.73
CA ASN A 160 -3.64 8.61 -7.77
C ASN A 160 -3.41 8.13 -6.33
N ARG A 161 -2.33 7.38 -6.04
CA ARG A 161 -1.96 7.00 -4.67
C ARG A 161 -1.29 8.16 -3.98
N SER A 162 -2.10 9.10 -3.52
CA SER A 162 -1.71 10.29 -2.78
C SER A 162 -2.83 10.67 -1.82
N LEU A 163 -2.49 11.21 -0.65
CA LEU A 163 -3.48 11.49 0.40
C LEU A 163 -4.50 12.57 -0.01
N GLY A 164 -4.11 13.46 -0.93
CA GLY A 164 -4.93 14.58 -1.36
C GLY A 164 -5.24 15.55 -0.21
N ALA A 165 -6.37 16.25 -0.30
CA ALA A 165 -6.84 17.11 0.77
C ALA A 165 -7.49 16.26 1.87
N VAL A 166 -7.02 16.40 3.11
CA VAL A 166 -7.58 15.72 4.28
C VAL A 166 -8.65 16.60 4.91
N THR A 167 -9.83 16.02 5.14
CA THR A 167 -10.91 16.65 5.90
C THR A 167 -11.18 15.82 7.15
N CYS A 168 -10.98 16.40 8.34
CA CYS A 168 -11.26 15.73 9.61
C CYS A 168 -12.32 16.49 10.42
N ALA A 169 -13.19 15.75 11.10
CA ALA A 169 -14.18 16.30 12.03
C ALA A 169 -13.65 16.42 13.46
N GLY A 170 -12.37 16.13 13.71
CA GLY A 170 -11.78 16.04 15.05
C GLY A 170 -12.24 14.81 15.83
N VAL A 171 -12.62 13.74 15.13
CA VAL A 171 -13.13 12.49 15.74
C VAL A 171 -12.47 11.29 15.07
N HIS A 172 -11.69 10.52 15.84
CA HIS A 172 -11.02 9.29 15.41
C HIS A 172 -11.67 8.10 16.16
N HIS A 173 -12.18 7.09 15.44
CA HIS A 173 -12.98 5.97 16.01
C HIS A 173 -14.07 6.38 17.01
N GLY A 174 -14.77 7.50 16.75
CA GLY A 174 -15.82 8.01 17.64
C GLY A 174 -15.31 8.75 18.88
N VAL A 175 -13.99 8.85 19.06
CA VAL A 175 -13.35 9.61 20.14
C VAL A 175 -12.93 10.98 19.62
N LYS A 176 -13.24 12.04 20.37
CA LYS A 176 -12.76 13.39 20.04
C LYS A 176 -11.25 13.46 20.24
N VAL A 177 -10.53 13.99 19.24
CA VAL A 177 -9.08 14.16 19.25
C VAL A 177 -8.71 15.56 18.77
N ASP A 178 -7.54 16.04 19.18
CA ASP A 178 -6.95 17.27 18.65
C ASP A 178 -6.17 16.96 17.37
N CYS A 179 -6.92 16.73 16.28
CA CYS A 179 -6.34 16.43 14.98
C CYS A 179 -5.98 17.72 14.25
N THR A 180 -4.75 17.80 13.71
CA THR A 180 -4.24 18.93 12.93
C THR A 180 -5.09 19.25 11.70
N TYR A 181 -5.80 18.26 11.16
CA TYR A 181 -6.72 18.43 10.01
C TYR A 181 -8.15 18.75 10.42
N ALA A 182 -8.47 18.80 11.71
CA ALA A 182 -9.77 19.22 12.17
C ALA A 182 -9.95 20.71 11.89
N LEU A 183 -10.99 21.06 11.13
CA LEU A 183 -11.37 22.47 11.01
C LEU A 183 -11.74 22.96 12.42
N LEU A 184 -11.09 24.04 12.88
CA LEU A 184 -11.56 24.76 14.06
C LEU A 184 -13.05 25.05 13.84
N PRO A 185 -13.93 24.74 14.81
CA PRO A 185 -15.33 25.11 14.67
C PRO A 185 -15.35 26.61 14.43
N THR A 186 -15.86 27.02 13.28
CA THR A 186 -16.18 28.42 13.02
C THR A 186 -17.10 28.83 14.15
N VAL A 187 -16.57 29.59 15.12
CA VAL A 187 -17.37 30.19 16.18
C VAL A 187 -18.47 30.93 15.44
N GLY A 188 -19.69 30.40 15.56
CA GLY A 188 -20.85 30.99 14.93
C GLY A 188 -20.89 32.45 15.35
N ARG A 189 -20.66 33.34 14.40
CA ARG A 189 -20.91 34.75 14.58
C ARG A 189 -22.41 34.86 14.80
N SER A 190 -22.82 34.82 16.07
CA SER A 190 -24.17 35.13 16.49
C SER A 190 -24.36 36.63 16.24
N ASP A 191 -24.67 36.99 15.01
CA ASP A 191 -25.25 38.30 14.71
C ASP A 191 -26.69 38.27 15.27
N THR A 192 -26.80 38.42 16.60
CA THR A 192 -28.01 38.88 17.26
C THR A 192 -28.25 40.31 16.79
N ALA A 193 -28.93 40.47 15.67
CA ALA A 193 -29.57 41.73 15.31
C ALA A 193 -30.86 41.85 16.13
N THR A 194 -30.70 42.35 17.36
CA THR A 194 -31.80 42.93 18.13
C THR A 194 -32.04 44.36 17.65
N GLN A 195 -33.21 44.56 17.03
CA GLN A 195 -34.10 45.75 16.97
C GLN A 195 -33.52 47.17 17.11
N THR A 196 -33.92 48.04 16.17
CA THR A 196 -34.53 49.39 16.35
C THR A 196 -34.81 49.93 14.94
N GLY A 197 -35.96 50.46 14.53
CA GLY A 197 -37.28 50.75 15.08
C GLY A 197 -38.15 51.25 13.93
#